data_AF-A0A7C1A9M8-F1
#
_entry.id   AF-A0A7C1A9M8-F1
#
_cell.length_a   1.000
_cell.length_b   1.000
_cell.length_c   1.000
_cell.angle_alpha   90.00
_cell.angle_beta   90.00
_cell.angle_gamma   90.00
#
_symmetry.space_group_name_H-M   'P 1'
#
loop_
_entity.id
_entity.type
_entity.pdbx_description
1 polymer ?
#
loop_
_entity_poly.entity_id
_entity_poly.type
_entity_poly.pdbx_seq_one_letter_code
_entity_poly.pdbx_strand_id
1 'polypeptide(L)'
;LPRLAAALLFIPLALLLAPGVRLQAWAALYVLAAASAAAYAMWLVRRDLGVDFRPIWADLGRSMREGWAFAVGGSALKLYADIDKTLLARLSTLEAAGAYSVAYRVADMASLPLNSLLAAAVPRVFRAGEQGVHHAGRYALRLLPLPLAYTAAIGGVLYFIAGWLPWVLGQSFAPAIEALRWLAWLPLISLPRLFLQTTLIGGDRQGLLAAVLGVGAALNILLNLWAIPRWGWQGAVGATYVAEMVMSGILILSISCQFRD
;
A
#
# COMPACT_ATOMS: atom_id res chain seq x y z
N LEU A 1 12.57 -7.47 -1.06
CA LEU A 1 13.80 -8.27 -1.21
C LEU A 1 14.80 -8.06 -0.06
N PRO A 2 15.37 -6.85 0.19
CA PRO A 2 16.38 -6.68 1.25
C PRO A 2 15.83 -6.99 2.65
N ARG A 3 14.57 -6.63 2.92
CA ARG A 3 13.90 -6.97 4.19
C ARG A 3 13.75 -8.48 4.41
N LEU A 4 13.49 -9.24 3.34
CA LEU A 4 13.33 -10.69 3.40
C LEU A 4 14.69 -11.38 3.58
N ALA A 5 15.73 -10.93 2.87
CA ALA A 5 17.08 -11.42 3.07
C ALA A 5 17.59 -11.17 4.51
N ALA A 6 17.36 -9.96 5.04
CA ALA A 6 17.67 -9.64 6.42
C ALA A 6 16.87 -10.50 7.41
N ALA A 7 15.57 -10.74 7.16
CA ALA A 7 14.73 -11.63 7.97
C ALA A 7 15.24 -13.07 7.99
N LEU A 8 15.56 -13.64 6.83
CA LEU A 8 16.05 -15.01 6.71
C LEU A 8 17.40 -15.21 7.42
N LEU A 9 18.28 -14.21 7.40
CA LEU A 9 19.56 -14.23 8.13
C LEU A 9 19.37 -13.98 9.63
N PHE A 10 18.40 -13.15 10.02
CA PHE A 10 18.16 -12.79 11.41
C PHE A 10 17.48 -13.90 12.21
N ILE A 11 16.52 -14.64 11.63
CA ILE A 11 15.77 -15.70 12.35
C ILE A 11 16.69 -16.72 13.05
N PRO A 12 17.69 -17.34 12.38
CA PRO A 12 18.61 -18.26 13.06
C PRO A 12 19.53 -17.56 14.06
N LEU A 13 19.94 -16.32 13.77
CA LEU A 13 20.83 -15.54 14.63
C LEU A 13 20.12 -15.06 15.91
N ALA A 14 18.83 -14.75 15.83
CA ALA A 14 18.02 -14.25 16.95
C ALA A 14 17.86 -15.27 18.08
N LEU A 15 17.93 -16.57 17.76
CA LEU A 15 17.91 -17.66 18.73
C LEU A 15 19.19 -17.72 19.58
N LEU A 16 20.30 -17.23 19.04
CA LEU A 16 21.63 -17.22 19.68
C LEU A 16 21.93 -15.89 20.39
N LEU A 17 21.17 -14.83 20.08
CA LEU A 17 21.40 -13.49 20.60
C LEU A 17 20.56 -13.18 21.85
N ALA A 18 21.20 -12.55 22.84
CA ALA A 18 20.54 -11.98 24.00
C ALA A 18 19.49 -10.92 23.58
N PRO A 19 18.36 -10.80 24.30
CA PRO A 19 17.25 -9.91 23.93
C PRO A 19 17.66 -8.46 23.67
N GLY A 20 18.60 -7.92 24.43
CA GLY A 20 19.07 -6.54 24.30
C GLY A 20 19.86 -6.25 23.02
N VAL A 21 20.44 -7.27 22.37
CA VAL A 21 21.27 -7.12 21.16
C VAL A 21 20.46 -7.37 19.88
N ARG A 22 19.30 -8.03 19.99
CA ARG A 22 18.45 -8.42 18.85
C ARG A 22 18.06 -7.23 17.97
N LEU A 23 17.69 -6.10 18.57
CA LEU A 23 17.31 -4.91 17.81
C LEU A 23 18.48 -4.32 17.01
N GLN A 24 19.66 -4.27 17.61
CA GLN A 24 20.88 -3.77 16.94
C GLN A 24 21.32 -4.69 15.81
N ALA A 25 21.28 -6.01 16.05
CA ALA A 25 21.59 -7.02 15.04
C ALA A 25 20.60 -6.96 13.86
N TRP A 26 19.30 -6.80 14.14
CA TRP A 26 18.29 -6.58 13.11
C TRP A 26 18.59 -5.34 12.26
N ALA A 27 18.90 -4.22 12.91
CA ALA A 27 19.24 -2.98 12.22
C ALA A 27 20.50 -3.12 11.35
N ALA A 28 21.55 -3.76 11.85
CA ALA A 28 22.79 -3.97 11.11
C ALA A 28 22.59 -4.87 9.87
N LEU A 29 21.89 -6.00 10.04
CA LEU A 29 21.58 -6.90 8.93
C LEU A 29 20.72 -6.22 7.87
N TYR A 30 19.76 -5.40 8.30
CA TYR A 30 18.92 -4.63 7.39
C TYR A 30 19.74 -3.64 6.55
N VAL A 31 20.65 -2.90 7.17
CA VAL A 31 21.52 -1.94 6.47
C VAL A 31 22.44 -2.66 5.48
N LEU A 32 23.05 -3.78 5.89
CA LEU A 32 23.92 -4.58 5.01
C LEU A 32 23.15 -5.16 3.81
N ALA A 33 21.95 -5.69 4.04
CA ALA A 33 21.09 -6.20 2.97
C ALA A 33 20.64 -5.09 2.00
N ALA A 34 20.39 -3.87 2.51
CA ALA A 34 20.06 -2.72 1.67
C ALA A 34 21.26 -2.24 0.86
N ALA A 35 22.46 -2.15 1.46
CA ALA A 35 23.68 -1.73 0.80
C ALA A 35 24.10 -2.70 -0.32
N SER A 36 24.01 -4.00 -0.07
CA SER A 36 24.29 -5.05 -1.07
C SER A 36 23.28 -5.01 -2.22
N ALA A 37 21.98 -4.84 -1.94
CA ALA A 37 20.97 -4.68 -2.98
C ALA A 37 21.21 -3.44 -3.84
N ALA A 38 21.58 -2.31 -3.22
CA ALA A 38 21.93 -1.07 -3.93
C ALA A 38 23.17 -1.26 -4.81
N ALA A 39 24.23 -1.87 -4.28
CA ALA A 39 25.45 -2.17 -5.04
C ALA A 39 25.17 -3.08 -6.25
N TYR A 40 24.36 -4.14 -6.05
CA TYR A 40 23.95 -5.05 -7.11
C TYR A 40 23.11 -4.34 -8.20
N ALA A 41 22.15 -3.50 -7.80
CA ALA A 41 21.36 -2.71 -8.74
C ALA A 41 22.23 -1.73 -9.54
N MET A 42 23.17 -1.05 -8.88
CA MET A 42 24.15 -0.17 -9.55
C MET A 42 25.01 -0.94 -10.54
N TRP A 43 25.46 -2.14 -10.17
CA TRP A 43 26.23 -3.00 -11.05
C TRP A 43 25.44 -3.43 -12.29
N LEU A 44 24.18 -3.85 -12.10
CA LEU A 44 23.25 -4.18 -13.19
C LEU A 44 23.04 -3.01 -14.15
N VAL A 45 22.79 -1.81 -13.61
CA VAL A 45 22.63 -0.59 -14.41
C VAL A 45 23.88 -0.29 -15.23
N ARG A 46 25.08 -0.41 -14.64
CA ARG A 46 26.34 -0.22 -15.38
C ARG A 46 26.52 -1.26 -16.48
N ARG A 47 26.22 -2.52 -16.19
CA ARG A 47 26.40 -3.64 -17.12
C ARG A 47 25.42 -3.58 -18.30
N ASP A 48 24.14 -3.33 -18.02
CA ASP A 48 23.06 -3.47 -19.01
C ASP A 48 22.82 -2.17 -19.79
N LEU A 49 23.04 -1.00 -19.17
CA LEU A 49 22.79 0.31 -19.80
C LEU A 49 24.08 1.06 -20.17
N GLY A 50 25.26 0.55 -19.79
CA GLY A 50 26.55 1.16 -20.15
C GLY A 50 26.75 2.59 -19.63
N VAL A 51 25.99 2.99 -18.59
CA VAL A 51 25.98 4.38 -18.12
C VAL A 51 27.12 4.62 -17.14
N ASP A 52 27.98 5.58 -17.46
CA ASP A 52 28.91 6.15 -16.50
C ASP A 52 28.14 7.03 -15.51
N PHE A 53 28.32 6.80 -14.21
CA PHE A 53 27.74 7.61 -13.14
C PHE A 53 28.47 8.97 -13.06
N ARG A 54 28.23 9.84 -14.04
CA ARG A 54 28.62 11.24 -14.00
C ARG A 54 27.40 12.04 -13.53
N PRO A 55 27.45 12.70 -12.35
CA PRO A 55 26.37 13.56 -11.93
C PRO A 55 26.24 14.75 -12.90
N ILE A 56 25.19 14.76 -13.71
CA ILE A 56 24.87 15.83 -14.65
C ILE A 56 23.95 16.82 -13.94
N TRP A 57 24.49 17.97 -13.56
CA TRP A 57 23.75 19.00 -12.82
C TRP A 57 22.91 19.90 -13.73
N ALA A 58 23.20 19.91 -15.04
CA ALA A 58 22.57 20.81 -16.01
C ALA A 58 21.05 20.61 -16.14
N ASP A 59 20.56 19.37 -16.04
CA ASP A 59 19.14 19.04 -16.16
C ASP A 59 18.44 18.81 -14.82
N LEU A 60 19.13 19.02 -13.69
CA LEU A 60 18.58 18.72 -12.36
C LEU A 60 17.22 19.42 -12.13
N GLY A 61 17.10 20.70 -12.51
CA GLY A 61 15.84 21.45 -12.36
C GLY A 61 14.69 20.85 -13.16
N ARG A 62 14.95 20.36 -14.38
CA ARG A 62 13.94 19.69 -15.22
C ARG A 62 13.57 18.33 -14.62
N SER A 63 14.55 17.53 -14.23
CA SER A 63 14.32 16.22 -13.59
C SER A 63 13.59 16.34 -12.26
N MET A 64 13.89 17.35 -11.44
CA MET A 64 13.16 17.61 -10.19
C MET A 64 11.72 18.02 -10.46
N ARG A 65 11.47 18.83 -11.50
CA ARG A 65 10.11 19.24 -11.89
C ARG A 65 9.28 18.05 -12.38
N GLU A 66 9.87 17.16 -13.19
CA GLU A 66 9.21 15.94 -13.66
C GLU A 66 8.99 14.95 -12.52
N GLY A 67 9.98 14.77 -11.65
CA GLY A 67 9.90 13.92 -10.46
C GLY A 67 8.96 14.43 -9.37
N TRP A 68 8.60 15.72 -9.38
CA TRP A 68 7.77 16.34 -8.35
C TRP A 68 6.39 15.66 -8.22
N ALA A 69 5.71 15.40 -9.33
CA ALA A 69 4.39 14.77 -9.32
C ALA A 69 4.45 13.36 -8.71
N PHE A 70 5.51 12.60 -9.01
CA PHE A 70 5.76 11.28 -8.42
C PHE A 70 6.09 11.37 -6.94
N ALA A 71 6.93 12.32 -6.54
CA ALA A 71 7.32 12.51 -5.15
C ALA A 71 6.11 12.89 -4.29
N VAL A 72 5.29 13.83 -4.76
CA VAL A 72 4.05 14.25 -4.08
C VAL A 72 3.03 13.11 -4.05
N GLY A 73 2.78 12.45 -5.17
CA GLY A 73 1.83 11.33 -5.22
C GLY A 73 2.26 10.14 -4.35
N GLY A 74 3.54 9.79 -4.37
CA GLY A 74 4.10 8.74 -3.52
C GLY A 74 4.08 9.10 -2.04
N SER A 75 4.37 10.35 -1.69
CA SER A 75 4.29 10.84 -0.32
C SER A 75 2.85 10.87 0.18
N ALA A 76 1.90 11.34 -0.64
CA ALA A 76 0.48 11.33 -0.32
C ALA A 76 -0.05 9.91 -0.13
N LEU A 77 0.31 8.97 -1.01
CA LEU A 77 -0.04 7.56 -0.87
C LEU A 77 0.48 6.98 0.44
N LYS A 78 1.72 7.32 0.80
CA LYS A 78 2.34 6.82 2.02
C LYS A 78 1.73 7.43 3.28
N LEU A 79 1.44 8.73 3.27
CA LEU A 79 0.69 9.38 4.34
C LEU A 79 -0.67 8.71 4.49
N TYR A 80 -1.43 8.57 3.40
CA TYR A 80 -2.72 7.88 3.42
C TYR A 80 -2.64 6.47 4.04
N ALA A 81 -1.62 5.68 3.68
CA ALA A 81 -1.52 4.27 4.10
C ALA A 81 -0.97 4.05 5.53
N ASP A 82 -0.20 5.00 6.08
CA ASP A 82 0.53 4.79 7.34
C ASP A 82 0.24 5.83 8.43
N ILE A 83 -0.42 6.96 8.11
CA ILE A 83 -0.62 8.04 9.07
C ILE A 83 -1.54 7.62 10.22
N ASP A 84 -2.54 6.79 9.95
CA ASP A 84 -3.47 6.24 10.95
C ASP A 84 -2.74 5.51 12.09
N LYS A 85 -1.72 4.69 11.78
CA LYS A 85 -0.88 3.99 12.75
C LYS A 85 -0.12 4.99 13.64
N THR A 86 0.44 6.03 13.04
CA THR A 86 1.19 7.06 13.77
C THR A 86 0.29 7.92 14.66
N LEU A 87 -0.90 8.28 14.18
CA LEU A 87 -1.88 9.04 14.94
C LEU A 87 -2.46 8.19 16.07
N LEU A 88 -2.75 6.92 15.83
CA LEU A 88 -3.25 6.01 16.87
C LEU A 88 -2.24 5.81 17.99
N ALA A 89 -0.95 5.67 17.66
CA ALA A 89 0.13 5.58 18.66
C ALA A 89 0.28 6.85 19.51
N ARG A 90 -0.13 8.01 19.00
CA ARG A 90 -0.02 9.31 19.68
C ARG A 90 -1.29 9.73 20.42
N LEU A 91 -2.45 9.39 19.88
CA LEU A 91 -3.77 9.87 20.35
C LEU A 91 -4.56 8.80 21.12
N SER A 92 -4.08 7.55 21.13
CA SER A 92 -4.65 6.44 21.89
C SER A 92 -3.53 5.76 22.71
N THR A 93 -3.56 4.43 22.87
CA THR A 93 -2.54 3.67 23.60
C THR A 93 -1.55 2.99 22.66
N LEU A 94 -0.31 2.80 23.11
CA LEU A 94 0.72 2.07 22.37
C LEU A 94 0.32 0.61 22.13
N GLU A 95 -0.40 -0.01 23.08
CA GLU A 95 -0.92 -1.37 22.94
C GLU A 95 -1.97 -1.45 21.82
N ALA A 96 -2.93 -0.52 21.78
CA ALA A 96 -3.93 -0.45 20.73
C ALA A 96 -3.28 -0.19 19.36
N ALA A 97 -2.30 0.71 19.29
CA ALA A 97 -1.56 0.98 18.06
C ALA A 97 -0.73 -0.21 17.58
N GLY A 98 -0.13 -0.98 18.50
CA GLY A 98 0.58 -2.23 18.20
C GLY A 98 -0.35 -3.30 17.66
N ALA A 99 -1.48 -3.54 18.34
CA ALA A 99 -2.51 -4.48 17.90
C ALA A 99 -3.09 -4.12 16.52
N TYR A 100 -3.42 -2.83 16.33
CA TYR A 100 -3.90 -2.30 15.06
C TYR A 100 -2.87 -2.48 13.93
N SER A 101 -1.60 -2.14 14.19
CA SER A 101 -0.52 -2.28 13.20
C SER A 101 -0.30 -3.72 12.76
N VAL A 102 -0.47 -4.68 13.68
CA VAL A 102 -0.41 -6.11 13.38
C VAL A 102 -1.60 -6.54 12.51
N ALA A 103 -2.82 -6.17 12.90
CA ALA A 103 -4.02 -6.47 12.12
C ALA A 103 -3.92 -5.91 10.68
N TYR A 104 -3.48 -4.66 10.55
CA TYR A 104 -3.27 -4.01 9.26
C TYR A 104 -2.24 -4.76 8.42
N ARG A 105 -1.13 -5.21 9.02
CA ARG A 105 -0.10 -5.96 8.30
C ARG A 105 -0.62 -7.28 7.75
N VAL A 106 -1.47 -7.99 8.49
CA VAL A 106 -2.12 -9.22 8.00
C VAL A 106 -3.04 -8.90 6.82
N ALA A 107 -3.85 -7.84 6.90
CA ALA A 107 -4.70 -7.40 5.80
C ALA A 107 -3.91 -6.96 4.55
N ASP A 108 -2.79 -6.26 4.73
CA ASP A 108 -1.88 -5.87 3.64
C ASP A 108 -1.27 -7.10 2.95
N MET A 109 -0.82 -8.09 3.73
CA MET A 109 -0.27 -9.33 3.18
C MET A 109 -1.31 -10.09 2.36
N ALA A 110 -2.56 -10.12 2.82
CA ALA A 110 -3.67 -10.70 2.10
C ALA A 110 -4.02 -9.94 0.80
N SER A 111 -3.62 -8.68 0.69
CA SER A 111 -3.84 -7.87 -0.53
C SER A 111 -2.76 -8.07 -1.61
N LEU A 112 -1.65 -8.78 -1.30
CA LEU A 112 -0.55 -8.98 -2.26
C LEU A 112 -0.96 -9.71 -3.55
N PRO A 113 -1.76 -10.79 -3.51
CA PRO A 113 -2.19 -11.47 -4.74
C PRO A 113 -3.10 -10.59 -5.58
N LEU A 114 -3.97 -9.78 -4.95
CA LEU A 114 -4.80 -8.80 -5.64
C LEU A 114 -3.93 -7.78 -6.38
N ASN A 115 -2.96 -7.18 -5.70
CA ASN A 115 -2.05 -6.20 -6.29
C ASN A 115 -1.27 -6.79 -7.47
N SER A 116 -0.83 -8.05 -7.34
CA SER A 116 -0.13 -8.78 -8.39
C SER A 116 -1.03 -9.05 -9.61
N LEU A 117 -2.27 -9.45 -9.38
CA LEU A 117 -3.26 -9.66 -10.43
C LEU A 117 -3.54 -8.36 -11.20
N LEU A 118 -3.76 -7.25 -10.49
CA LEU A 118 -4.01 -5.95 -11.10
C LEU A 118 -2.79 -5.45 -11.89
N ALA A 119 -1.59 -5.57 -11.34
CA ALA A 119 -0.36 -5.21 -12.04
C ALA A 119 -0.14 -6.06 -13.32
N ALA A 120 -0.47 -7.35 -13.29
CA ALA A 120 -0.38 -8.22 -14.47
C ALA A 120 -1.50 -7.96 -15.50
N ALA A 121 -2.61 -7.36 -15.08
CA ALA A 121 -3.72 -7.00 -15.94
C ALA A 121 -3.51 -5.69 -16.70
N VAL A 122 -2.72 -4.77 -16.13
CA VAL A 122 -2.38 -3.45 -16.71
C VAL A 122 -2.10 -3.54 -18.22
N PRO A 123 -1.10 -4.31 -18.73
CA PRO A 123 -0.78 -4.31 -20.15
C PRO A 123 -1.90 -4.84 -21.06
N ARG A 124 -2.79 -5.68 -20.51
CA ARG A 124 -3.94 -6.22 -21.26
C ARG A 124 -5.07 -5.20 -21.38
N VAL A 125 -5.33 -4.44 -20.31
CA VAL A 125 -6.28 -3.32 -20.33
C VAL A 125 -5.80 -2.25 -21.32
N PHE A 126 -4.49 -1.95 -21.34
CA PHE A 126 -3.89 -1.00 -22.29
C PHE A 126 -4.06 -1.42 -23.74
N ARG A 127 -3.71 -2.66 -24.10
CA ARG A 127 -3.92 -3.17 -25.47
C ARG A 127 -5.38 -3.17 -25.90
N ALA A 128 -6.31 -3.45 -24.98
CA ALA A 128 -7.73 -3.34 -25.27
C ALA A 128 -8.17 -1.88 -25.53
N GLY A 129 -7.45 -0.90 -24.98
CA GLY A 129 -7.70 0.53 -25.18
C GLY A 129 -7.21 1.09 -26.52
N GLU A 130 -6.25 0.43 -27.19
CA GLU A 130 -5.84 0.79 -28.56
C GLU A 130 -7.02 0.67 -29.55
N GLN A 131 -8.00 -0.17 -29.23
CA GLN A 131 -9.23 -0.36 -30.00
C GLN A 131 -10.34 0.63 -29.61
N GLY A 132 -10.03 1.62 -28.76
CA GLY A 132 -10.95 2.61 -28.25
C GLY A 132 -11.33 2.40 -26.78
N VAL A 133 -11.69 3.49 -26.11
CA VAL A 133 -11.92 3.53 -24.65
C VAL A 133 -13.05 2.59 -24.22
N HIS A 134 -14.07 2.42 -25.06
CA HIS A 134 -15.18 1.49 -24.80
C HIS A 134 -14.72 0.02 -24.72
N HIS A 135 -13.72 -0.38 -25.51
CA HIS A 135 -13.16 -1.73 -25.48
C HIS A 135 -12.32 -1.97 -24.22
N ALA A 136 -11.54 -0.98 -23.79
CA ALA A 136 -10.86 -1.00 -22.50
C ALA A 136 -11.85 -1.14 -21.33
N GLY A 137 -12.92 -0.33 -21.31
CA GLY A 137 -13.95 -0.39 -20.27
C GLY A 137 -14.66 -1.74 -20.20
N ARG A 138 -15.00 -2.32 -21.36
CA ARG A 138 -15.64 -3.65 -21.41
C ARG A 138 -14.70 -4.77 -20.97
N TYR A 139 -13.41 -4.69 -21.31
CA TYR A 139 -12.40 -5.64 -20.84
C TYR A 139 -12.19 -5.51 -19.33
N ALA A 140 -12.14 -4.28 -18.82
CA ALA A 140 -12.06 -3.99 -17.39
C ALA A 140 -13.23 -4.58 -16.61
N LEU A 141 -14.47 -4.39 -17.08
CA LEU A 141 -15.67 -4.96 -16.46
C LEU A 141 -15.69 -6.50 -16.51
N ARG A 142 -15.12 -7.10 -17.56
CA ARG A 142 -14.94 -8.56 -17.64
C ARG A 142 -13.90 -9.09 -16.66
N LEU A 143 -12.90 -8.28 -16.32
CA LEU A 143 -11.86 -8.65 -15.36
C LEU A 143 -12.34 -8.54 -13.91
N LEU A 144 -13.26 -7.62 -13.62
CA LEU A 144 -13.75 -7.28 -12.28
C LEU A 144 -14.27 -8.46 -11.42
N PRO A 145 -14.97 -9.48 -11.96
CA PRO A 145 -15.52 -10.56 -11.14
C PRO A 145 -14.47 -11.35 -10.36
N LEU A 146 -13.27 -11.53 -10.91
CA LEU A 146 -12.21 -12.31 -10.27
C LEU A 146 -11.60 -11.58 -9.05
N PRO A 147 -11.13 -10.31 -9.17
CA PRO A 147 -10.73 -9.50 -8.02
C PRO A 147 -11.83 -9.33 -6.98
N LEU A 148 -13.09 -9.19 -7.41
CA LEU A 148 -14.23 -9.04 -6.50
C LEU A 148 -14.47 -10.33 -5.69
N ALA A 149 -14.50 -11.48 -6.37
CA ALA A 149 -14.63 -12.78 -5.70
C ALA A 149 -13.45 -13.04 -4.75
N TYR A 150 -12.23 -12.71 -5.18
CA TYR A 150 -11.03 -12.85 -4.35
C TYR A 150 -11.10 -11.98 -3.09
N THR A 151 -11.42 -10.68 -3.23
CA THR A 151 -11.46 -9.74 -2.11
C THR A 151 -12.59 -10.06 -1.13
N ALA A 152 -13.74 -10.52 -1.61
CA ALA A 152 -14.82 -11.02 -0.77
C ALA A 152 -14.42 -12.30 -0.03
N ALA A 153 -13.82 -13.27 -0.73
CA ALA A 153 -13.38 -14.54 -0.14
C ALA A 153 -12.28 -14.33 0.91
N ILE A 154 -11.25 -13.53 0.59
CA ILE A 154 -10.15 -13.28 1.52
C ILE A 154 -10.62 -12.47 2.74
N GLY A 155 -11.56 -11.54 2.57
CA GLY A 155 -12.18 -10.83 3.69
C GLY A 155 -12.93 -11.77 4.62
N GLY A 156 -13.72 -12.68 4.07
CA GLY A 156 -14.39 -13.74 4.85
C GLY A 156 -13.37 -14.64 5.58
N VAL A 157 -12.36 -15.13 4.87
CA VAL A 157 -11.30 -15.98 5.45
C VAL A 157 -10.58 -15.27 6.60
N LEU A 158 -10.16 -14.01 6.40
CA LEU A 158 -9.52 -13.23 7.45
C LEU A 158 -10.44 -12.99 8.64
N TYR A 159 -11.73 -12.73 8.41
CA TYR A 159 -12.71 -12.52 9.48
C TYR A 159 -12.85 -13.75 10.40
N PHE A 160 -12.90 -14.96 9.81
CA PHE A 160 -12.98 -16.21 10.56
C PHE A 160 -11.64 -16.62 11.20
N ILE A 161 -10.54 -16.45 10.48
CA ILE A 161 -9.19 -16.79 10.98
C ILE A 161 -8.70 -15.79 12.03
N ALA A 162 -9.25 -14.58 12.12
CA ALA A 162 -8.81 -13.55 13.06
C ALA A 162 -8.67 -14.06 14.50
N GLY A 163 -9.55 -14.97 14.97
CA GLY A 163 -9.47 -15.55 16.31
C GLY A 163 -8.22 -16.39 16.59
N TRP A 164 -7.52 -16.85 15.55
CA TRP A 164 -6.26 -17.61 15.65
C TRP A 164 -5.04 -16.69 15.79
N LEU A 165 -5.20 -15.39 15.58
CA LEU A 165 -4.11 -14.42 15.61
C LEU A 165 -3.31 -14.42 16.93
N PRO A 166 -3.93 -14.49 18.13
CA PRO A 166 -3.19 -14.51 19.39
C PRO A 166 -2.45 -15.82 19.65
N TRP A 167 -2.83 -16.92 18.99
CA TRP A 167 -2.10 -18.19 19.10
C TRP A 167 -0.75 -18.13 18.37
N VAL A 168 -0.67 -17.35 17.29
CA VAL A 168 0.55 -17.18 16.50
C VAL A 168 1.45 -16.10 17.10
N LEU A 169 0.88 -14.98 17.53
CA LEU A 169 1.63 -13.79 17.94
C LEU A 169 1.75 -13.61 19.46
N GLY A 170 1.00 -14.40 20.24
CA GLY A 170 0.90 -14.29 21.69
C GLY A 170 -0.41 -13.64 22.15
N GLN A 171 -0.84 -13.99 23.37
CA GLN A 171 -2.12 -13.56 23.95
C GLN A 171 -2.25 -12.05 24.12
N SER A 172 -1.13 -11.31 24.19
CA SER A 172 -1.11 -9.85 24.22
C SER A 172 -1.71 -9.20 22.96
N PHE A 173 -1.82 -9.94 21.84
CA PHE A 173 -2.44 -9.47 20.60
C PHE A 173 -3.93 -9.85 20.47
N ALA A 174 -4.60 -10.31 21.54
CA ALA A 174 -6.04 -10.51 21.54
C ALA A 174 -6.86 -9.30 21.03
N PRO A 175 -6.50 -8.03 21.36
CA PRO A 175 -7.20 -6.86 20.81
C PRO A 175 -7.10 -6.72 19.28
N ALA A 176 -6.11 -7.36 18.64
CA ALA A 176 -5.93 -7.31 17.19
C ALA A 176 -6.98 -8.15 16.43
N ILE A 177 -7.70 -9.06 17.11
CA ILE A 177 -8.77 -9.86 16.51
C ILE A 177 -9.85 -8.95 15.90
N GLU A 178 -10.39 -8.04 16.71
CA GLU A 178 -11.47 -7.15 16.28
C GLU A 178 -10.98 -6.15 15.23
N ALA A 179 -9.77 -5.60 15.40
CA ALA A 179 -9.16 -4.74 14.40
C ALA A 179 -9.00 -5.46 13.05
N LEU A 180 -8.57 -6.74 13.05
CA LEU A 180 -8.42 -7.54 11.84
C LEU A 180 -9.77 -7.86 11.21
N ARG A 181 -10.80 -8.18 12.00
CA ARG A 181 -12.17 -8.42 11.48
C ARG A 181 -12.73 -7.21 10.76
N TRP A 182 -12.50 -6.02 11.31
CA TRP A 182 -12.87 -4.79 10.66
C TRP A 182 -12.06 -4.61 9.39
N LEU A 183 -10.73 -4.63 9.46
CA LEU A 183 -9.82 -4.43 8.33
C LEU A 183 -9.88 -5.52 7.25
N ALA A 184 -10.46 -6.69 7.54
CA ALA A 184 -10.60 -7.79 6.58
C ALA A 184 -11.36 -7.37 5.31
N TRP A 185 -12.25 -6.38 5.42
CA TRP A 185 -13.04 -5.86 4.31
C TRP A 185 -12.37 -4.70 3.57
N LEU A 186 -11.23 -4.21 4.07
CA LEU A 186 -10.47 -3.13 3.43
C LEU A 186 -10.12 -3.46 1.97
N PRO A 187 -9.60 -4.66 1.61
CA PRO A 187 -9.26 -4.96 0.22
C PRO A 187 -10.46 -4.87 -0.74
N LEU A 188 -11.65 -5.24 -0.26
CA LEU A 188 -12.90 -5.14 -1.02
C LEU A 188 -13.29 -3.69 -1.24
N ILE A 189 -13.19 -2.86 -0.19
CA ILE A 189 -13.52 -1.42 -0.24
C ILE A 189 -12.51 -0.65 -1.09
N SER A 190 -11.23 -1.02 -1.03
CA SER A 190 -10.15 -0.42 -1.81
C SER A 190 -10.15 -0.84 -3.28
N LEU A 191 -10.86 -1.92 -3.64
CA LEU A 191 -10.81 -2.52 -4.97
C LEU A 191 -11.10 -1.52 -6.11
N PRO A 192 -12.14 -0.66 -6.05
CA PRO A 192 -12.43 0.28 -7.13
C PRO A 192 -11.29 1.27 -7.34
N ARG A 193 -10.76 1.87 -6.25
CA ARG A 193 -9.60 2.76 -6.34
C ARG A 193 -8.40 2.05 -6.92
N LEU A 194 -8.03 0.86 -6.42
CA LEU A 194 -6.86 0.11 -6.91
C LEU A 194 -6.99 -0.21 -8.40
N PHE A 195 -8.19 -0.64 -8.82
CA PHE A 195 -8.46 -0.94 -10.21
C PHE A 195 -8.32 0.29 -11.11
N LEU A 196 -8.93 1.41 -10.74
CA LEU A 196 -8.86 2.66 -11.51
C LEU A 196 -7.47 3.30 -11.48
N GLN A 197 -6.77 3.20 -10.36
CA GLN A 197 -5.37 3.60 -10.23
C GLN A 197 -4.49 2.89 -11.26
N THR A 198 -4.64 1.57 -11.41
CA THR A 198 -3.87 0.82 -12.43
C THR A 198 -4.17 1.25 -13.86
N THR A 199 -5.40 1.71 -14.12
CA THR A 199 -5.80 2.24 -15.43
C THR A 199 -5.22 3.64 -15.68
N LEU A 200 -5.17 4.50 -14.67
CA LEU A 200 -4.60 5.86 -14.80
C LEU A 200 -3.08 5.87 -14.94
N ILE A 201 -2.39 4.94 -14.28
CA ILE A 201 -0.92 4.88 -14.29
C ILE A 201 -0.37 4.70 -15.70
N GLY A 202 -0.97 3.87 -16.55
CA GLY A 202 -0.48 3.72 -17.93
C GLY A 202 -1.15 4.67 -18.94
N GLY A 203 -2.13 5.48 -18.52
CA GLY A 203 -2.77 6.50 -19.37
C GLY A 203 -2.11 7.88 -19.27
N ASP A 204 -0.91 7.97 -18.69
CA ASP A 204 -0.13 9.20 -18.44
C ASP A 204 -0.87 10.27 -17.58
N ARG A 205 -1.84 9.85 -16.77
CA ARG A 205 -2.65 10.75 -15.92
C ARG A 205 -2.27 10.70 -14.45
N GLN A 206 -0.97 10.66 -14.20
CA GLN A 206 -0.44 10.58 -12.84
C GLN A 206 -0.74 11.83 -12.00
N GLY A 207 -0.89 13.00 -12.63
CA GLY A 207 -1.30 14.23 -11.93
C GLY A 207 -2.68 14.13 -11.28
N LEU A 208 -3.66 13.56 -11.98
CA LEU A 208 -5.01 13.31 -11.43
C LEU A 208 -4.94 12.31 -10.27
N LEU A 209 -4.20 11.21 -10.45
CA LEU A 209 -4.00 10.22 -9.39
C LEU A 209 -3.34 10.84 -8.15
N ALA A 210 -2.30 11.66 -8.33
CA ALA A 210 -1.64 12.35 -7.23
C ALA A 210 -2.59 13.31 -6.50
N ALA A 211 -3.46 14.03 -7.23
CA ALA A 211 -4.46 14.89 -6.62
C ALA A 211 -5.49 14.09 -5.80
N VAL A 212 -6.00 12.98 -6.34
CA VAL A 212 -6.94 12.09 -5.62
C VAL A 212 -6.30 11.52 -4.36
N LEU A 213 -5.05 11.05 -4.44
CA LEU A 213 -4.32 10.53 -3.28
C LEU A 213 -4.05 11.64 -2.26
N GLY A 214 -3.78 12.86 -2.70
CA GLY A 214 -3.65 14.04 -1.84
C GLY A 214 -4.94 14.34 -1.07
N VAL A 215 -6.09 14.33 -1.75
CA VAL A 215 -7.42 14.49 -1.14
C VAL A 215 -7.69 13.37 -0.15
N GLY A 216 -7.40 12.11 -0.53
CA GLY A 216 -7.55 10.95 0.33
C GLY A 216 -6.70 11.04 1.60
N ALA A 217 -5.42 11.43 1.47
CA ALA A 217 -4.52 11.64 2.59
C ALA A 217 -5.01 12.75 3.53
N ALA A 218 -5.40 13.91 2.98
CA ALA A 218 -5.92 15.02 3.78
C ALA A 218 -7.21 14.61 4.52
N LEU A 219 -8.15 13.98 3.83
CA LEU A 219 -9.39 13.50 4.42
C LEU A 219 -9.13 12.46 5.52
N ASN A 220 -8.25 11.48 5.24
CA ASN A 220 -7.90 10.45 6.21
C ASN A 220 -7.26 11.05 7.47
N ILE A 221 -6.37 12.04 7.33
CA ILE A 221 -5.77 12.76 8.46
C ILE A 221 -6.83 13.49 9.28
N LEU A 222 -7.68 14.29 8.63
CA LEU A 222 -8.71 15.08 9.31
C LEU A 222 -9.70 14.19 10.05
N LEU A 223 -10.15 13.10 9.41
CA LEU A 223 -11.05 12.14 10.03
C LEU A 223 -10.36 11.40 11.18
N ASN A 224 -9.10 11.00 11.03
CA ASN A 224 -8.36 10.35 12.10
C ASN A 224 -8.15 11.25 13.32
N LEU A 225 -7.80 12.52 13.12
CA LEU A 225 -7.65 13.49 14.21
C LEU A 225 -8.95 13.68 15.01
N TRP A 226 -10.11 13.54 14.37
CA TRP A 226 -11.41 13.65 15.02
C TRP A 226 -11.92 12.33 15.60
N ALA A 227 -11.73 11.21 14.89
CA ALA A 227 -12.31 9.92 15.20
C ALA A 227 -11.47 9.09 16.19
N ILE A 228 -10.14 9.16 16.11
CA ILE A 228 -9.26 8.40 17.01
C ILE A 228 -9.46 8.79 18.48
N PRO A 229 -9.54 10.07 18.86
CA PRO A 229 -9.77 10.43 20.27
C PRO A 229 -11.11 9.94 20.84
N ARG A 230 -12.10 9.69 19.98
CA ARG A 230 -13.46 9.27 20.38
C ARG A 230 -13.64 7.75 20.37
N TRP A 231 -13.09 7.08 19.36
CA TRP A 231 -13.34 5.66 19.10
C TRP A 231 -12.06 4.84 18.90
N GLY A 232 -10.88 5.38 19.16
CA GLY A 232 -9.61 4.67 19.04
C GLY A 232 -9.39 4.07 17.66
N TRP A 233 -9.08 2.77 17.62
CA TRP A 233 -8.78 2.05 16.38
C TRP A 233 -10.02 1.88 15.49
N GLN A 234 -11.23 1.80 16.05
CA GLN A 234 -12.46 1.75 15.25
C GLN A 234 -12.63 3.04 14.43
N GLY A 235 -12.30 4.19 15.04
CA GLY A 235 -12.29 5.48 14.37
C GLY A 235 -11.30 5.51 13.21
N ALA A 236 -10.13 4.88 13.38
CA ALA A 236 -9.13 4.77 12.32
C ALA A 236 -9.59 3.93 11.13
N VAL A 237 -10.20 2.76 11.37
CA VAL A 237 -10.76 1.95 10.27
C VAL A 237 -11.87 2.71 9.54
N GLY A 238 -12.77 3.38 10.28
CA GLY A 238 -13.84 4.18 9.70
C GLY A 238 -13.32 5.32 8.83
N ALA A 239 -12.31 6.06 9.30
CA ALA A 239 -11.66 7.12 8.55
C ALA A 239 -11.05 6.59 7.24
N THR A 240 -10.40 5.43 7.28
CA THR A 240 -9.84 4.77 6.10
C THR A 240 -10.93 4.35 5.11
N TYR A 241 -12.05 3.79 5.56
CA TYR A 241 -13.16 3.43 4.67
C TYR A 241 -13.80 4.63 3.98
N VAL A 242 -14.01 5.72 4.70
CA VAL A 242 -14.53 6.95 4.10
C VAL A 242 -13.55 7.50 3.06
N ALA A 243 -12.25 7.52 3.38
CA ALA A 243 -11.23 7.96 2.44
C ALA A 243 -11.17 7.09 1.16
N GLU A 244 -11.26 5.76 1.29
CA GLU A 244 -11.36 4.82 0.18
C GLU A 244 -12.57 5.10 -0.72
N MET A 245 -13.74 5.26 -0.12
CA MET A 245 -14.99 5.51 -0.84
C MET A 245 -14.95 6.85 -1.57
N VAL A 246 -14.44 7.90 -0.93
CA VAL A 246 -14.31 9.23 -1.56
C VAL A 246 -13.32 9.19 -2.72
N MET A 247 -12.14 8.60 -2.53
CA MET A 247 -11.16 8.45 -3.61
C MET A 247 -11.72 7.65 -4.78
N SER A 248 -12.37 6.52 -4.48
CA SER A 248 -13.03 5.68 -5.50
C SER A 248 -14.10 6.47 -6.25
N GLY A 249 -14.95 7.23 -5.56
CA GLY A 249 -15.99 8.06 -6.15
C GLY A 249 -15.43 9.14 -7.08
N ILE A 250 -14.39 9.87 -6.64
CA ILE A 250 -13.73 10.89 -7.47
C ILE A 250 -13.16 10.26 -8.75
N LEU A 251 -12.50 9.10 -8.63
CA LEU A 251 -11.94 8.39 -9.78
C LEU A 251 -13.02 7.95 -10.75
N ILE A 252 -14.11 7.36 -10.27
CA ILE A 252 -15.25 6.95 -11.10
C ILE A 252 -15.83 8.15 -11.84
N LEU A 253 -16.14 9.25 -11.13
CA LEU A 253 -16.70 10.46 -11.74
C LEU A 253 -15.76 11.06 -12.80
N SER A 254 -14.46 11.16 -12.49
CA SER A 254 -13.47 11.74 -13.41
C SER A 254 -13.36 10.96 -14.72
N ILE A 255 -13.53 9.64 -14.66
CA ILE A 255 -13.49 8.76 -15.82
C ILE A 255 -14.83 8.80 -16.56
N SER A 256 -15.97 8.78 -15.85
CA SER A 256 -17.30 8.86 -16.45
C SER A 256 -17.55 10.16 -17.21
N CYS A 257 -17.02 11.30 -16.75
CA CYS A 257 -17.11 12.56 -17.49
C CYS A 257 -16.38 12.49 -18.84
N GLN A 258 -15.24 11.80 -18.91
CA GLN A 258 -14.47 11.69 -20.15
C GLN A 258 -15.03 10.71 -21.17
N PHE A 259 -15.84 9.75 -20.74
CA PHE A 259 -16.57 8.87 -21.66
C PHE A 259 -17.76 9.57 -22.33
N ARG A 260 -18.11 10.77 -21.87
CA ARG A 260 -19.27 11.53 -22.35
C ARG A 260 -18.90 12.59 -23.39
N ASP A 261 -17.62 12.96 -23.47
CA ASP A 261 -17.04 13.87 -24.46
C ASP A 261 -16.41 13.07 -25.62
#